data_AF-A0A916TBM8-F1
#
_entry.id   AF-A0A916TBM8-F1
#
_cell.length_a   1.000
_cell.length_b   1.000
_cell.length_c   1.000
_cell.angle_alpha   90.00
_cell.angle_beta   90.00
_cell.angle_gamma   90.00
#
_symmetry.space_group_name_H-M   'P 1'
#
loop_
_entity.id
_entity.type
_entity.pdbx_description
1 polymer ?
#
loop_
_entity_poly.entity_id
_entity_poly.type
_entity_poly.pdbx_seq_one_letter_code
_entity_poly.pdbx_strand_id
1 'polypeptide(L)'
;MPVASYTRAIDTPDTARAPWQRRPRIRLGVRGKSTALAAAVVTVALGVAAAAMLLMLHNSNSSALHRATGRQAYQIATALGRAGLGGVDRDDLAPGAGVDITQVLDERGTVVASSPGAPTTPAVRPETGRSERGGTSNGTGKPQRIIDDVRLPGYSGEFSASVRSATHQGQRFTVVALDRADGIRGTEWTTAMIIAIELPVVVAAAATAVYLLVGNALRPVSRITTQVGDIGSDQLDRRVPVPAATDEIHTLATMMNDMLDRLQTSRDAQLRFVADASHELRSPLTTVVGLLDLATDVDRDVDLRTVRTILLPEAQRMQRMVDDLLLLARRREGVVLAHHHRRPRRHRRERTHASAKPPRSRRAGAAAAHTGHRRRRHADPGTAQSHRQRSPSHALDDMADHDHR
;
A
#
# COMPACT_ATOMS: atom_id res chain seq x y z
N MET A 1 -34.55 -44.06 68.43
CA MET A 1 -35.73 -43.22 68.16
C MET A 1 -35.27 -41.77 68.07
N PRO A 2 -35.64 -40.94 67.07
CA PRO A 2 -36.14 -41.14 65.69
C PRO A 2 -35.16 -40.52 64.62
N VAL A 3 -35.05 -41.03 63.37
CA VAL A 3 -35.80 -40.76 62.10
C VAL A 3 -35.31 -39.54 61.27
N ALA A 4 -35.08 -39.84 59.97
CA ALA A 4 -35.28 -39.02 58.75
C ALA A 4 -34.08 -38.42 57.98
N SER A 5 -33.81 -39.06 56.83
CA SER A 5 -33.95 -38.52 55.47
C SER A 5 -33.12 -37.30 55.02
N TYR A 6 -32.27 -37.46 53.99
CA TYR A 6 -32.45 -36.76 52.68
C TYR A 6 -31.51 -37.28 51.56
N THR A 7 -32.16 -37.64 50.44
CA THR A 7 -31.79 -37.50 49.02
C THR A 7 -30.40 -37.88 48.47
N ARG A 8 -30.43 -39.00 47.74
CA ARG A 8 -29.64 -39.34 46.56
C ARG A 8 -29.78 -38.25 45.48
N ALA A 9 -28.71 -37.50 45.21
CA ALA A 9 -28.60 -36.58 44.08
C ALA A 9 -28.28 -37.36 42.80
N ILE A 10 -29.01 -37.02 41.75
CA ILE A 10 -28.99 -37.61 40.41
C ILE A 10 -27.72 -37.14 39.70
N ASP A 11 -26.93 -38.11 39.25
CA ASP A 11 -25.78 -37.92 38.38
C ASP A 11 -26.29 -37.61 36.96
N THR A 12 -26.31 -36.33 36.59
CA THR A 12 -26.56 -35.90 35.21
C THR A 12 -25.24 -35.91 34.44
N PRO A 13 -25.10 -36.64 33.32
CA PRO A 13 -23.89 -36.60 32.53
C PRO A 13 -23.68 -35.21 31.95
N ASP A 14 -22.58 -34.57 32.35
CA ASP A 14 -22.12 -33.27 31.87
C ASP A 14 -21.99 -33.32 30.34
N THR A 15 -22.83 -32.54 29.67
CA THR A 15 -22.86 -32.42 28.22
C THR A 15 -21.51 -31.91 27.72
N ALA A 16 -20.81 -32.77 26.99
CA ALA A 16 -19.61 -32.47 26.23
C ALA A 16 -19.77 -31.14 25.46
N ARG A 17 -19.14 -30.08 25.97
CA ARG A 17 -18.97 -28.83 25.25
C ARG A 17 -18.00 -29.08 24.10
N ALA A 18 -18.55 -29.08 22.89
CA ALA A 18 -17.80 -29.24 21.64
C ALA A 18 -16.59 -28.28 21.57
N PRO A 19 -15.41 -28.73 21.13
CA PRO A 19 -14.27 -27.87 20.87
C PRO A 19 -14.48 -27.14 19.54
N TRP A 20 -15.23 -26.04 19.55
CA TRP A 20 -15.38 -25.17 18.38
C TRP A 20 -14.02 -24.54 18.03
N GLN A 21 -13.38 -25.11 17.02
CA GLN A 21 -12.49 -24.49 16.04
C GLN A 21 -11.91 -23.11 16.43
N ARG A 22 -10.89 -23.10 17.31
CA ARG A 22 -9.91 -22.01 17.26
C ARG A 22 -9.06 -22.21 16.01
N ARG A 23 -9.53 -21.70 14.87
CA ARG A 23 -8.68 -21.54 13.68
C ARG A 23 -7.39 -20.86 14.14
N PRO A 24 -6.20 -21.45 13.93
CA PRO A 24 -4.95 -20.81 14.30
C PRO A 24 -4.86 -19.54 13.48
N ARG A 25 -5.13 -18.40 14.12
CA ARG A 25 -4.82 -17.10 13.53
C ARG A 25 -3.30 -17.03 13.48
N ILE A 26 -2.74 -17.43 12.33
CA ILE A 26 -1.32 -17.24 12.01
C ILE A 26 -1.06 -15.75 12.21
N ARG A 27 -0.45 -15.40 13.35
CA ARG A 27 -0.08 -14.02 13.66
C ARG A 27 1.18 -13.71 12.84
N LEU A 28 0.97 -13.38 11.57
CA LEU A 28 2.04 -12.84 10.74
C LEU A 28 2.57 -11.57 11.42
N GLY A 29 3.88 -11.54 11.67
CA GLY A 29 4.58 -10.33 12.10
C GLY A 29 4.42 -9.21 11.08
N VAL A 30 4.86 -7.99 11.41
CA VAL A 30 4.74 -6.81 10.53
C VAL A 30 5.28 -7.10 9.12
N ARG A 31 6.41 -7.81 9.03
CA ARG A 31 7.00 -8.30 7.77
C ARG A 31 6.02 -9.10 6.91
N GLY A 32 5.35 -10.09 7.50
CA GLY A 32 4.42 -10.96 6.78
C GLY A 32 3.15 -10.23 6.33
N LYS A 33 2.62 -9.31 7.16
CA LYS A 33 1.44 -8.51 6.80
C LYS A 33 1.74 -7.53 5.66
N SER A 34 2.86 -6.81 5.72
CA SER A 34 3.25 -5.86 4.67
C SER A 34 3.55 -6.57 3.36
N THR A 35 4.21 -7.73 3.41
CA THR A 35 4.50 -8.54 2.20
C THR A 35 3.20 -9.06 1.58
N ALA A 36 2.27 -9.59 2.38
CA ALA A 36 0.99 -10.08 1.89
C ALA A 36 0.14 -8.95 1.27
N LEU A 37 0.11 -7.76 1.90
CA LEU A 37 -0.59 -6.61 1.35
C LEU A 37 0.02 -6.14 0.02
N ALA A 38 1.36 -6.01 -0.03
CA ALA A 38 2.04 -5.61 -1.26
C ALA A 38 1.83 -6.63 -2.39
N ALA A 39 1.95 -7.93 -2.09
CA ALA A 39 1.68 -8.98 -3.05
C ALA A 39 0.24 -8.96 -3.55
N ALA A 40 -0.74 -8.68 -2.68
CA ALA A 40 -2.14 -8.54 -3.07
C ALA A 40 -2.35 -7.33 -4.00
N VAL A 41 -1.77 -6.17 -3.68
CA VAL A 41 -1.87 -4.96 -4.51
C VAL A 41 -1.23 -5.18 -5.89
N VAL A 42 -0.03 -5.76 -5.94
CA VAL A 42 0.67 -6.06 -7.19
C VAL A 42 -0.12 -7.06 -8.02
N THR A 43 -0.65 -8.12 -7.41
CA THR A 43 -1.50 -9.12 -8.10
C THR A 43 -2.72 -8.46 -8.72
N VAL A 44 -3.42 -7.59 -7.97
CA VAL A 44 -4.61 -6.89 -8.48
C VAL A 44 -4.25 -5.95 -9.62
N ALA A 45 -3.20 -5.14 -9.47
CA ALA A 45 -2.77 -4.20 -10.51
C ALA A 45 -2.36 -4.92 -11.81
N LEU A 46 -1.56 -5.98 -11.70
CA LEU A 46 -1.13 -6.78 -12.84
C LEU A 46 -2.30 -7.55 -13.47
N GLY A 47 -3.22 -8.08 -12.66
CA GLY A 47 -4.42 -8.75 -13.16
C GLY A 47 -5.33 -7.83 -13.96
N VAL A 48 -5.51 -6.57 -13.50
CA VAL A 48 -6.28 -5.56 -14.23
C VAL A 48 -5.59 -5.18 -15.54
N ALA A 49 -4.27 -4.97 -15.53
CA ALA A 49 -3.51 -4.65 -16.73
C ALA A 49 -3.56 -5.79 -17.76
N ALA A 50 -3.40 -7.03 -17.31
CA ALA A 50 -3.52 -8.23 -18.14
C ALA A 50 -4.91 -8.37 -18.76
N ALA A 51 -5.97 -8.19 -17.97
CA ALA A 51 -7.34 -8.25 -18.46
C ALA A 51 -7.62 -7.14 -19.50
N ALA A 52 -7.16 -5.92 -19.24
CA ALA A 52 -7.28 -4.80 -20.17
C ALA A 52 -6.53 -5.08 -21.49
N MET A 53 -5.33 -5.65 -21.42
CA MET A 53 -4.54 -6.02 -22.60
C MET A 53 -5.24 -7.11 -23.42
N LEU A 54 -5.78 -8.15 -22.78
CA LEU A 54 -6.52 -9.20 -23.48
C LEU A 54 -7.80 -8.66 -24.13
N LEU A 55 -8.55 -7.79 -23.45
CA LEU A 55 -9.71 -7.12 -24.02
C LEU A 55 -9.33 -6.23 -25.21
N MET A 56 -8.21 -5.50 -25.11
CA MET A 56 -7.71 -4.66 -26.20
C MET A 56 -7.26 -5.49 -27.40
N LEU A 57 -6.56 -6.62 -27.17
CA LEU A 57 -6.13 -7.53 -28.22
C LEU A 57 -7.34 -8.13 -28.94
N HIS A 58 -8.32 -8.61 -28.19
CA HIS A 58 -9.57 -9.15 -28.72
C HIS A 58 -10.33 -8.12 -29.57
N ASN A 59 -10.48 -6.90 -29.05
CA ASN A 59 -11.17 -5.80 -29.75
C ASN A 59 -10.41 -5.32 -31.00
N SER A 60 -9.08 -5.27 -30.94
CA SER A 60 -8.24 -4.88 -32.08
C SER A 60 -8.36 -5.89 -33.20
N ASN A 61 -8.34 -7.17 -32.84
CA ASN A 61 -8.42 -8.26 -33.78
C ASN A 61 -9.80 -8.35 -34.46
N SER A 62 -10.88 -8.32 -33.68
CA SER A 62 -12.24 -8.27 -34.24
C SER A 62 -12.41 -7.07 -35.16
N SER A 63 -11.91 -5.90 -34.77
CA SER A 63 -11.98 -4.71 -35.63
C SER A 63 -11.17 -4.84 -36.91
N ALA A 64 -10.04 -5.57 -36.89
CA ALA A 64 -9.22 -5.81 -38.08
C ALA A 64 -9.95 -6.73 -39.09
N LEU A 65 -10.54 -7.84 -38.61
CA LEU A 65 -11.37 -8.77 -39.38
C LEU A 65 -12.49 -8.04 -40.14
N HIS A 66 -13.25 -7.18 -39.45
CA HIS A 66 -14.35 -6.42 -40.05
C HIS A 66 -13.90 -5.41 -41.11
N ARG A 67 -12.73 -4.79 -40.91
CA ARG A 67 -12.16 -3.82 -41.86
C ARG A 67 -11.61 -4.50 -43.12
N ALA A 68 -11.05 -5.70 -43.01
CA ALA A 68 -10.56 -6.47 -44.15
C ALA A 68 -11.73 -6.96 -45.03
N THR A 69 -12.62 -7.77 -44.47
CA THR A 69 -13.81 -8.31 -45.16
C THR A 69 -14.70 -7.21 -45.74
N GLY A 70 -14.89 -6.11 -44.99
CA GLY A 70 -15.69 -4.97 -45.43
C GLY A 70 -15.12 -4.21 -46.63
N ARG A 71 -13.80 -4.03 -46.69
CA ARG A 71 -13.12 -3.34 -47.80
C ARG A 71 -13.21 -4.15 -49.09
N GLN A 72 -12.94 -5.45 -49.03
CA GLN A 72 -13.01 -6.33 -50.20
C GLN A 72 -14.43 -6.46 -50.73
N ALA A 73 -15.42 -6.68 -49.84
CA ALA A 73 -16.83 -6.70 -50.23
C ALA A 73 -17.28 -5.39 -50.88
N TYR A 74 -16.77 -4.24 -50.41
CA TYR A 74 -17.06 -2.94 -51.01
C TYR A 74 -16.43 -2.76 -52.41
N GLN A 75 -15.17 -3.16 -52.58
CA GLN A 75 -14.48 -3.08 -53.87
C GLN A 75 -15.19 -3.91 -54.93
N ILE A 76 -15.52 -5.16 -54.63
CA ILE A 76 -16.22 -6.06 -55.55
C ILE A 76 -17.64 -5.58 -55.83
N ALA A 77 -18.38 -5.12 -54.81
CA ALA A 77 -19.72 -4.56 -55.01
C ALA A 77 -19.69 -3.30 -55.90
N THR A 78 -18.63 -2.50 -55.82
CA THR A 78 -18.47 -1.31 -56.66
C THR A 78 -18.12 -1.70 -58.11
N ALA A 79 -17.24 -2.68 -58.30
CA ALA A 79 -16.91 -3.24 -59.62
C ALA A 79 -18.15 -3.84 -60.31
N LEU A 80 -18.91 -4.66 -59.57
CA LEU A 80 -20.18 -5.23 -60.02
C LEU A 80 -21.19 -4.16 -60.41
N GLY A 81 -21.32 -3.09 -59.62
CA GLY A 81 -22.24 -1.99 -59.94
C GLY A 81 -21.90 -1.28 -61.24
N ARG A 82 -20.60 -1.13 -61.56
CA ARG A 82 -20.13 -0.43 -62.77
C ARG A 82 -20.22 -1.28 -64.04
N ALA A 83 -19.80 -2.53 -63.99
CA ALA A 83 -19.58 -3.34 -65.19
C ALA A 83 -20.22 -4.75 -65.12
N GLY A 84 -21.04 -5.02 -64.10
CA GLY A 84 -21.66 -6.33 -63.90
C GLY A 84 -20.64 -7.42 -63.60
N LEU A 85 -21.01 -8.68 -63.85
CA LEU A 85 -20.13 -9.83 -63.63
C LEU A 85 -18.86 -9.79 -64.50
N GLY A 86 -18.90 -9.14 -65.66
CA GLY A 86 -17.74 -9.02 -66.56
C GLY A 86 -16.66 -8.04 -66.06
N GLY A 87 -16.95 -7.25 -65.03
CA GLY A 87 -16.00 -6.32 -64.42
C GLY A 87 -15.37 -6.80 -63.12
N VAL A 88 -15.69 -8.02 -62.67
CA VAL A 88 -15.07 -8.64 -61.50
C VAL A 88 -13.93 -9.52 -61.98
N ASP A 89 -12.70 -9.17 -61.64
CA ASP A 89 -11.56 -10.02 -61.93
C ASP A 89 -11.57 -11.25 -60.99
N ARG A 90 -11.13 -12.41 -61.49
CA ARG A 90 -10.95 -13.60 -60.65
C ARG A 90 -9.89 -13.38 -59.58
N ASP A 91 -8.91 -12.52 -59.84
CA ASP A 91 -7.88 -12.17 -58.88
C ASP A 91 -8.43 -11.33 -57.70
N ASP A 92 -9.47 -10.51 -57.92
CA ASP A 92 -10.16 -9.75 -56.85
C ASP A 92 -10.96 -10.66 -55.90
N LEU A 93 -11.36 -11.84 -56.40
CA LEU A 93 -12.04 -12.87 -55.63
C LEU A 93 -11.08 -13.79 -54.88
N ALA A 94 -9.78 -13.79 -55.21
CA ALA A 94 -8.82 -14.70 -54.59
C ALA A 94 -8.67 -14.44 -53.08
N PRO A 95 -8.39 -15.49 -52.28
CA PRO A 95 -8.10 -15.32 -50.86
C PRO A 95 -6.90 -14.40 -50.64
N GLY A 96 -7.01 -13.44 -49.72
CA GLY A 96 -5.97 -12.45 -49.48
C GLY A 96 -6.37 -11.35 -48.50
N ALA A 97 -5.37 -10.69 -47.91
CA ALA A 97 -5.55 -9.51 -47.04
C ALA A 97 -6.52 -9.68 -45.85
N GLY A 98 -6.66 -10.91 -45.31
CA GLY A 98 -7.59 -11.22 -44.21
C GLY A 98 -9.01 -11.52 -44.69
N VAL A 99 -9.14 -12.17 -45.84
CA VAL A 99 -10.38 -12.74 -46.35
C VAL A 99 -10.05 -14.10 -46.96
N ASP A 100 -10.69 -15.14 -46.45
CA ASP A 100 -10.45 -16.53 -46.84
C ASP A 100 -11.38 -16.97 -47.97
N ILE A 101 -12.63 -16.50 -47.95
CA ILE A 101 -13.67 -16.92 -48.90
C ILE A 101 -14.44 -15.71 -49.38
N THR A 102 -14.61 -15.60 -50.69
CA THR A 102 -15.45 -14.58 -51.30
C THR A 102 -16.50 -15.24 -52.19
N GLN A 103 -17.76 -14.80 -52.07
CA GLN A 103 -18.86 -15.27 -52.90
C GLN A 103 -19.67 -14.08 -53.42
N VAL A 104 -20.11 -14.18 -54.68
CA VAL A 104 -21.07 -13.29 -55.31
C VAL A 104 -22.31 -14.11 -55.60
N LEU A 105 -23.44 -13.66 -55.08
CA LEU A 105 -24.74 -14.29 -55.23
C LEU A 105 -25.65 -13.44 -56.11
N ASP A 106 -26.50 -14.09 -56.90
CA ASP A 106 -27.60 -13.44 -57.62
C ASP A 106 -28.80 -13.15 -56.71
N GLU A 107 -29.87 -12.59 -57.28
CA GLU A 107 -31.14 -12.30 -56.58
C GLU A 107 -31.83 -13.54 -56.01
N ARG A 108 -31.53 -14.73 -56.54
CA ARG A 108 -32.11 -16.01 -56.13
C ARG A 108 -31.27 -16.69 -55.04
N GLY A 109 -30.11 -16.13 -54.71
CA GLY A 109 -29.16 -16.75 -53.77
C GLY A 109 -28.30 -17.85 -54.36
N THR A 110 -28.19 -17.90 -55.69
CA THR A 110 -27.26 -18.78 -56.40
C THR A 110 -25.88 -18.14 -56.44
N VAL A 111 -24.83 -18.91 -56.15
CA VAL A 111 -23.45 -18.43 -56.27
C VAL A 111 -23.08 -18.30 -57.76
N VAL A 112 -22.89 -17.06 -58.23
CA VAL A 112 -22.55 -16.75 -59.63
C VAL A 112 -21.05 -16.54 -59.84
N ALA A 113 -20.32 -16.19 -58.78
CA ALA A 113 -18.87 -16.17 -58.76
C ALA A 113 -18.38 -16.46 -57.34
N SER A 114 -17.23 -17.12 -57.20
CA SER A 114 -16.64 -17.40 -55.90
C SER A 114 -15.13 -17.49 -55.98
N SER A 115 -14.48 -17.31 -54.83
CA SER A 115 -13.05 -17.51 -54.68
C SER A 115 -12.65 -18.97 -54.97
N PRO A 116 -11.43 -19.22 -55.45
CA PRO A 116 -10.92 -20.58 -55.61
C PRO A 116 -11.02 -21.38 -54.29
N GLY A 117 -11.61 -22.57 -54.36
CA GLY A 117 -11.79 -23.43 -53.19
C GLY A 117 -12.85 -22.94 -52.20
N ALA A 118 -13.77 -22.05 -52.60
CA ALA A 118 -14.99 -21.72 -51.85
C ALA A 118 -16.10 -22.78 -52.06
N PRO A 119 -17.04 -22.94 -51.12
CA PRO A 119 -18.20 -23.79 -51.32
C PRO A 119 -19.07 -23.24 -52.45
N THR A 120 -19.71 -24.14 -53.20
CA THR A 120 -20.71 -23.78 -54.22
C THR A 120 -22.07 -23.50 -53.63
N THR A 121 -22.28 -23.86 -52.36
CA THR A 121 -23.46 -23.49 -51.58
C THR A 121 -23.32 -22.06 -51.06
N PRO A 122 -24.42 -21.28 -51.02
CA PRO A 122 -24.39 -19.92 -50.52
C PRO A 122 -24.06 -19.91 -49.02
N ALA A 123 -23.00 -19.20 -48.64
CA ALA A 123 -22.57 -19.03 -47.26
C ALA A 123 -23.60 -18.29 -46.40
N VAL A 124 -24.31 -17.33 -47.02
CA VAL A 124 -25.36 -16.53 -46.40
C VAL A 124 -26.51 -16.46 -47.40
N ARG A 125 -27.75 -16.66 -46.93
CA ARG A 125 -28.94 -16.46 -47.77
C ARG A 125 -29.14 -14.95 -48.03
N PRO A 126 -29.23 -14.50 -49.29
CA PRO A 126 -29.55 -13.11 -49.56
C PRO A 126 -31.00 -12.84 -49.14
N GLU A 127 -31.21 -11.76 -48.40
CA GLU A 127 -32.56 -11.38 -48.00
C GLU A 127 -33.35 -10.80 -49.18
N THR A 128 -34.46 -11.48 -49.49
CA THR A 128 -35.54 -11.00 -50.35
C THR A 128 -36.49 -10.09 -49.55
N GLY A 129 -36.03 -8.89 -49.21
CA GLY A 129 -36.94 -7.81 -48.79
C GLY A 129 -36.52 -6.99 -47.56
N ARG A 130 -36.70 -5.66 -47.70
CA ARG A 130 -36.82 -4.62 -46.67
C ARG A 130 -35.84 -4.67 -45.48
N SER A 131 -34.72 -3.96 -45.67
CA SER A 131 -33.87 -3.28 -44.69
C SER A 131 -34.39 -3.27 -43.23
N GLU A 132 -33.81 -4.10 -42.37
CA GLU A 132 -33.83 -3.89 -40.92
C GLU A 132 -32.47 -3.41 -40.41
N ARG A 133 -32.47 -2.13 -40.05
CA ARG A 133 -31.81 -1.49 -38.91
C ARG A 133 -30.73 -2.34 -38.19
N GLY A 134 -29.49 -2.27 -38.67
CA GLY A 134 -28.34 -2.83 -37.93
C GLY A 134 -26.95 -2.62 -38.53
N GLY A 135 -26.80 -1.89 -39.62
CA GLY A 135 -25.49 -1.65 -40.23
C GLY A 135 -24.91 -0.30 -39.84
N THR A 136 -23.75 -0.28 -39.18
CA THR A 136 -22.90 0.91 -39.06
C THR A 136 -22.58 1.42 -40.47
N SER A 137 -23.12 2.58 -40.80
CA SER A 137 -22.86 3.26 -42.07
C SER A 137 -21.42 3.79 -42.06
N ASN A 138 -20.49 3.00 -42.59
CA ASN A 138 -19.12 3.42 -42.84
C ASN A 138 -19.09 4.37 -44.05
N GLY A 139 -19.48 5.64 -43.87
CA GLY A 139 -19.20 6.79 -44.75
C GLY A 139 -19.58 6.73 -46.24
N THR A 140 -20.16 5.63 -46.74
CA THR A 140 -20.28 5.31 -48.18
C THR A 140 -21.73 5.09 -48.63
N GLY A 141 -22.71 5.46 -47.80
CA GLY A 141 -24.12 5.56 -48.19
C GLY A 141 -24.87 4.25 -48.48
N LYS A 142 -24.22 3.08 -48.40
CA LYS A 142 -24.87 1.76 -48.48
C LYS A 142 -24.70 0.99 -47.16
N PRO A 143 -25.71 0.23 -46.70
CA PRO A 143 -25.61 -0.57 -45.48
C PRO A 143 -24.55 -1.68 -45.64
N GLN A 144 -23.71 -1.86 -44.62
CA GLN A 144 -22.87 -3.05 -44.43
C GLN A 144 -23.60 -3.95 -43.46
N ARG A 145 -23.73 -5.23 -43.78
CA ARG A 145 -24.18 -6.22 -42.80
C ARG A 145 -22.99 -7.10 -42.42
N ILE A 146 -22.78 -7.23 -41.12
CA ILE A 146 -21.78 -8.09 -40.53
C ILE A 146 -22.53 -9.25 -39.88
N ILE A 147 -22.08 -10.47 -40.12
CA ILE A 147 -22.64 -11.69 -39.53
C ILE A 147 -21.49 -12.48 -38.94
N ASP A 148 -21.46 -12.58 -37.62
CA ASP A 148 -20.51 -13.44 -36.91
C ASP A 148 -21.07 -14.87 -36.77
N ASP A 149 -20.19 -15.85 -36.52
CA ASP A 149 -20.51 -17.28 -36.31
C ASP A 149 -21.17 -17.97 -37.51
N VAL A 150 -20.69 -17.65 -38.73
CA VAL A 150 -21.08 -18.37 -39.95
C VAL A 150 -20.33 -19.70 -40.02
N ARG A 151 -21.07 -20.80 -40.11
CA ARG A 151 -20.49 -22.15 -40.28
C ARG A 151 -20.73 -22.65 -41.69
N LEU A 152 -19.65 -22.99 -42.38
CA LEU A 152 -19.70 -23.49 -43.74
C LEU A 152 -19.61 -25.03 -43.74
N PRO A 153 -20.56 -25.74 -44.39
CA PRO A 153 -20.46 -27.19 -44.55
C PRO A 153 -19.17 -27.58 -45.27
N GLY A 154 -18.39 -28.49 -44.68
CA GLY A 154 -17.10 -28.94 -45.24
C GLY A 154 -15.89 -28.08 -44.86
N TYR A 155 -16.08 -27.00 -44.10
CA TYR A 155 -14.98 -26.21 -43.53
C TYR A 155 -15.01 -26.31 -42.02
N SER A 156 -13.84 -26.53 -41.41
CA SER A 156 -13.68 -26.42 -39.96
C SER A 156 -13.60 -24.95 -39.58
N GLY A 157 -14.44 -24.55 -38.61
CA GLY A 157 -14.32 -23.25 -37.97
C GLY A 157 -15.51 -22.33 -38.11
N GLU A 158 -15.47 -21.25 -37.33
CA GLU A 158 -16.43 -20.16 -37.40
C GLU A 158 -15.87 -19.05 -38.29
N PHE A 159 -16.73 -18.46 -39.12
CA PHE A 159 -16.39 -17.36 -40.02
C PHE A 159 -17.17 -16.10 -39.66
N SER A 160 -16.55 -14.94 -39.85
CA SER A 160 -17.27 -13.65 -39.85
C SER A 160 -17.45 -13.19 -41.28
N ALA A 161 -18.69 -12.88 -41.66
CA ALA A 161 -19.08 -12.51 -43.01
C ALA A 161 -19.47 -11.03 -43.11
N SER A 162 -18.83 -10.30 -44.02
CA SER A 162 -19.29 -8.98 -44.46
C SER A 162 -20.10 -9.10 -45.74
N VAL A 163 -21.35 -8.64 -45.69
CA VAL A 163 -22.31 -8.69 -46.78
C VAL A 163 -22.55 -7.29 -47.35
N ARG A 164 -22.45 -7.16 -48.67
CA ARG A 164 -22.70 -5.94 -49.44
C ARG A 164 -23.55 -6.23 -50.66
N SER A 165 -24.47 -5.33 -51.02
CA SER A 165 -25.29 -5.47 -52.22
C SER A 165 -24.91 -4.45 -53.29
N ALA A 166 -24.88 -4.91 -54.54
CA ALA A 166 -24.68 -4.12 -55.75
C ALA A 166 -25.88 -4.30 -56.68
N THR A 167 -26.13 -3.33 -57.55
CA THR A 167 -27.16 -3.44 -58.59
C THR A 167 -26.56 -2.98 -59.90
N HIS A 168 -26.71 -3.79 -60.94
CA HIS A 168 -26.25 -3.49 -62.29
C HIS A 168 -27.34 -3.86 -63.28
N GLN A 169 -27.75 -2.90 -64.13
CA GLN A 169 -28.80 -3.10 -65.14
C GLN A 169 -30.11 -3.72 -64.58
N GLY A 170 -30.51 -3.32 -63.36
CA GLY A 170 -31.73 -3.83 -62.71
C GLY A 170 -31.57 -5.17 -61.99
N GLN A 171 -30.44 -5.87 -62.13
CA GLN A 171 -30.13 -7.09 -61.39
C GLN A 171 -29.35 -6.78 -60.11
N ARG A 172 -29.77 -7.33 -58.98
CA ARG A 172 -29.08 -7.21 -57.69
C ARG A 172 -28.12 -8.39 -57.48
N PHE A 173 -26.89 -8.04 -57.11
CA PHE A 173 -25.85 -8.96 -56.70
C PHE A 173 -25.55 -8.78 -55.22
N THR A 174 -25.28 -9.87 -54.50
CA THR A 174 -24.87 -9.84 -53.10
C THR A 174 -23.47 -10.40 -52.97
N VAL A 175 -22.53 -9.58 -52.50
CA VAL A 175 -21.16 -9.97 -52.23
C VAL A 175 -21.03 -10.35 -50.76
N VAL A 176 -20.46 -11.51 -50.50
CA VAL A 176 -20.17 -12.04 -49.17
C VAL A 176 -18.67 -12.30 -49.09
N ALA A 177 -17.97 -11.57 -48.23
CA ALA A 177 -16.57 -11.80 -47.91
C ALA A 177 -16.50 -12.40 -46.51
N LEU A 178 -15.85 -13.55 -46.36
CA LEU A 178 -15.71 -14.29 -45.11
C LEU A 178 -14.24 -14.40 -44.71
N ASP A 179 -13.97 -14.20 -43.41
CA ASP A 179 -12.67 -14.49 -42.80
C ASP A 179 -12.83 -15.46 -41.62
N ARG A 180 -11.84 -16.32 -41.40
CA ARG A 180 -11.90 -17.37 -40.37
C ARG A 180 -11.63 -16.76 -38.99
N ALA A 181 -12.59 -16.87 -38.09
CA ALA A 181 -12.48 -16.36 -36.72
C ALA A 181 -11.46 -17.13 -35.86
N ASP A 182 -11.12 -18.36 -36.25
CA ASP A 182 -10.25 -19.25 -35.46
C ASP A 182 -8.76 -18.92 -35.56
N GLY A 183 -8.31 -18.32 -36.66
CA GLY A 183 -6.90 -18.00 -36.89
C GLY A 183 -6.31 -17.10 -35.81
N ILE A 184 -7.15 -16.33 -35.11
CA ILE A 184 -6.70 -15.43 -34.06
C ILE A 184 -6.93 -15.97 -32.64
N ARG A 185 -7.83 -16.94 -32.45
CA ARG A 185 -7.97 -17.63 -31.15
C ARG A 185 -6.63 -18.21 -30.69
N GLY A 186 -5.82 -18.73 -31.62
CA GLY A 186 -4.46 -19.23 -31.31
C GLY A 186 -3.51 -18.17 -30.73
N THR A 187 -3.59 -16.93 -31.20
CA THR A 187 -2.76 -15.82 -30.71
C THR A 187 -3.23 -15.31 -29.34
N GLU A 188 -4.55 -15.30 -29.12
CA GLU A 188 -5.15 -14.97 -27.81
C GLU A 188 -4.73 -16.00 -26.75
N TRP A 189 -4.80 -17.30 -27.06
CA TRP A 189 -4.38 -18.37 -26.15
C TRP A 189 -2.88 -18.32 -25.83
N THR A 190 -2.03 -18.06 -26.83
CA THR A 190 -0.58 -17.94 -26.61
C THR A 190 -0.26 -16.75 -25.70
N THR A 191 -0.91 -15.60 -25.94
CA THR A 191 -0.76 -14.40 -25.10
C THR A 191 -1.25 -14.66 -23.68
N ALA A 192 -2.40 -15.32 -23.53
CA ALA A 192 -2.94 -15.67 -22.22
C ALA A 192 -2.01 -16.61 -21.43
N MET A 193 -1.37 -17.58 -22.09
CA MET A 193 -0.41 -18.48 -21.46
C MET A 193 0.86 -17.75 -21.01
N ILE A 194 1.39 -16.83 -21.82
CA ILE A 194 2.54 -16.00 -21.42
C ILE A 194 2.20 -15.21 -20.16
N ILE A 195 1.05 -14.52 -20.14
CA ILE A 195 0.58 -13.77 -18.96
C ILE A 195 0.41 -14.68 -17.75
N ALA A 196 -0.16 -15.88 -17.93
CA ALA A 196 -0.39 -16.84 -16.85
C ALA A 196 0.92 -17.32 -16.19
N ILE A 197 2.01 -17.35 -16.95
CA ILE A 197 3.35 -17.72 -16.45
C ILE A 197 4.09 -16.49 -15.89
N GLU A 198 4.03 -15.34 -16.58
CA GLU A 198 4.73 -14.12 -16.20
C GLU A 198 4.20 -13.51 -14.90
N LEU A 199 2.87 -13.50 -14.72
CA LEU A 199 2.22 -12.85 -13.58
C LEU A 199 2.64 -13.46 -12.21
N PRO A 200 2.63 -14.79 -12.02
CA PRO A 200 3.17 -15.40 -10.80
C PRO A 200 4.64 -15.05 -10.55
N VAL A 201 5.47 -15.00 -11.60
CA VAL A 201 6.90 -14.69 -11.48
C VAL A 201 7.11 -13.26 -10.99
N VAL A 202 6.40 -12.29 -11.58
CA VAL A 202 6.49 -10.88 -11.17
C VAL A 202 5.97 -10.68 -9.74
N VAL A 203 4.84 -11.32 -9.39
CA VAL A 203 4.29 -11.27 -8.03
C VAL A 203 5.27 -11.86 -7.01
N ALA A 204 5.88 -13.02 -7.32
CA ALA A 204 6.87 -13.65 -6.45
C ALA A 204 8.12 -12.77 -6.28
N ALA A 205 8.61 -12.16 -7.36
CA ALA A 205 9.74 -11.24 -7.33
C ALA A 205 9.44 -10.00 -6.47
N ALA A 206 8.27 -9.37 -6.67
CA ALA A 206 7.84 -8.22 -5.88
C ALA A 206 7.65 -8.56 -4.40
N ALA A 207 7.00 -9.69 -4.09
CA ALA A 207 6.84 -10.17 -2.73
C ALA A 207 8.19 -10.43 -2.05
N THR A 208 9.14 -11.03 -2.78
CA THR A 208 10.50 -11.27 -2.29
C THR A 208 11.23 -9.97 -2.01
N ALA A 209 11.17 -9.01 -2.93
CA ALA A 209 11.79 -7.68 -2.76
C ALA A 209 11.22 -6.96 -1.53
N VAL A 210 9.89 -6.92 -1.37
CA VAL A 210 9.24 -6.30 -0.20
C VAL A 210 9.62 -7.02 1.10
N TYR A 211 9.63 -8.35 1.09
CA TYR A 211 10.00 -9.13 2.27
C TYR A 211 11.43 -8.82 2.73
N LEU A 212 12.38 -8.74 1.78
CA LEU A 212 13.77 -8.40 2.07
C LEU A 212 13.93 -6.95 2.53
N LEU A 213 13.29 -5.99 1.86
CA LEU A 213 13.35 -4.56 2.21
C LEU A 213 12.77 -4.26 3.59
N VAL A 214 11.54 -4.71 3.85
CA VAL A 214 10.91 -4.58 5.18
C VAL A 214 11.70 -5.38 6.23
N GLY A 215 12.27 -6.51 5.82
CA GLY A 215 13.22 -7.28 6.59
C GLY A 215 14.37 -6.42 7.11
N ASN A 216 15.10 -5.80 6.20
CA ASN A 216 16.26 -4.99 6.52
C ASN A 216 15.89 -3.71 7.28
N ALA A 217 14.79 -3.04 6.91
CA ALA A 217 14.32 -1.83 7.58
C ALA A 217 13.92 -2.08 9.05
N LEU A 218 13.34 -3.24 9.37
CA LEU A 218 12.92 -3.57 10.73
C LEU A 218 14.00 -4.27 11.58
N ARG A 219 15.15 -4.64 11.00
CA ARG A 219 16.26 -5.27 11.76
C ARG A 219 16.72 -4.42 12.95
N PRO A 220 16.96 -3.10 12.81
CA PRO A 220 17.38 -2.27 13.93
C PRO A 220 16.33 -2.23 15.05
N VAL A 221 15.04 -2.15 14.72
CA VAL A 221 13.97 -2.20 15.72
C VAL A 221 14.03 -3.49 16.54
N SER A 222 14.22 -4.64 15.88
CA SER A 222 14.37 -5.92 16.58
C SER A 222 15.57 -5.93 17.53
N ARG A 223 16.71 -5.36 17.11
CA ARG A 223 17.91 -5.24 17.97
C ARG A 223 17.63 -4.36 19.19
N ILE A 224 16.98 -3.23 18.99
CA ILE A 224 16.56 -2.31 20.07
C ILE A 224 15.65 -3.07 21.05
N THR A 225 14.61 -3.75 20.57
CA THR A 225 13.67 -4.45 21.44
C THR A 225 14.31 -5.58 22.24
N THR A 226 15.22 -6.35 21.62
CA THR A 226 15.94 -7.41 22.34
C THR A 226 16.85 -6.82 23.39
N GLN A 227 17.65 -5.81 23.03
CA GLN A 227 18.61 -5.21 23.95
C GLN A 227 17.93 -4.50 25.14
N VAL A 228 16.80 -3.81 24.92
CA VAL A 228 16.00 -3.26 26.02
C VAL A 228 15.41 -4.37 26.89
N GLY A 229 14.96 -5.46 26.30
CA GLY A 229 14.46 -6.63 27.04
C GLY A 229 15.53 -7.28 27.93
N ASP A 230 16.80 -7.20 27.53
CA ASP A 230 17.94 -7.74 28.28
C ASP A 230 18.48 -6.76 29.34
N ILE A 231 18.11 -5.48 29.30
CA ILE A 231 18.56 -4.48 30.28
C ILE A 231 17.77 -4.68 31.59
N GLY A 232 18.43 -5.30 32.56
CA GLY A 232 17.95 -5.43 33.93
C GLY A 232 18.07 -4.12 34.71
N SER A 233 17.45 -4.08 35.89
CA SER A 233 17.46 -2.88 36.75
C SER A 233 18.89 -2.48 37.18
N ASP A 234 19.79 -3.44 37.26
CA ASP A 234 21.20 -3.32 37.68
C ASP A 234 22.16 -2.93 36.56
N GLN A 235 21.74 -3.02 35.28
CA GLN A 235 22.56 -2.74 34.10
C GLN A 235 22.09 -1.49 33.33
N LEU A 236 21.62 -0.48 34.06
CA LEU A 236 21.12 0.77 33.48
C LEU A 236 22.20 1.64 32.83
N ASP A 237 23.48 1.29 33.00
CA ASP A 237 24.64 1.87 32.31
C ASP A 237 24.74 1.42 30.84
N ARG A 238 24.09 0.31 30.48
CA ARG A 238 24.01 -0.14 29.08
C ARG A 238 23.13 0.79 28.25
N ARG A 239 23.49 0.98 26.99
CA ARG A 239 22.74 1.77 26.02
C ARG A 239 22.33 0.93 24.83
N VAL A 240 21.26 1.36 24.18
CA VAL A 240 20.77 0.78 22.94
C VAL A 240 21.55 1.39 21.76
N PRO A 241 21.92 0.60 20.73
CA PRO A 241 22.63 1.11 19.57
C PRO A 241 21.77 2.12 18.82
N VAL A 242 22.34 3.29 18.55
CA VAL A 242 21.70 4.35 17.74
C VAL A 242 22.12 4.17 16.29
N PRO A 243 21.18 3.91 15.36
CA PRO A 243 21.50 3.87 13.93
C PRO A 243 22.08 5.19 13.42
N ALA A 244 23.02 5.10 12.47
CA ALA A 244 23.61 6.28 11.82
C ALA A 244 22.62 7.05 10.94
N ALA A 245 21.61 6.38 10.39
CA ALA A 245 20.55 7.01 9.62
C ALA A 245 19.66 7.85 10.55
N THR A 246 19.43 9.12 10.23
CA THR A 246 18.61 10.04 11.03
C THR A 246 17.13 9.93 10.68
N ASP A 247 16.55 8.76 10.96
CA ASP A 247 15.14 8.42 10.70
C ASP A 247 14.32 8.26 12.00
N GLU A 248 13.09 7.74 11.88
CA GLU A 248 12.23 7.47 13.02
C GLU A 248 12.83 6.44 13.99
N ILE A 249 13.67 5.52 13.50
CA ILE A 249 14.31 4.49 14.33
C ILE A 249 15.44 5.10 15.14
N HIS A 250 16.22 6.01 14.56
CA HIS A 250 17.20 6.81 15.32
C HIS A 250 16.52 7.58 16.44
N THR A 251 15.43 8.27 16.11
CA THR A 251 14.66 9.05 17.08
C THR A 251 14.14 8.18 18.24
N LEU A 252 13.67 6.97 17.94
CA LEU A 252 13.27 5.98 18.95
C LEU A 252 14.45 5.52 19.83
N ALA A 253 15.60 5.22 19.22
CA ALA A 253 16.78 4.77 19.95
C ALA A 253 17.30 5.84 20.92
N THR A 254 17.33 7.10 20.48
CA THR A 254 17.71 8.25 21.31
C THR A 254 16.75 8.44 22.48
N MET A 255 15.43 8.42 22.24
CA MET A 255 14.45 8.53 23.32
C MET A 255 14.55 7.39 24.34
N MET A 256 14.86 6.17 23.90
CA MET A 256 15.08 5.04 24.81
C MET A 256 16.33 5.25 25.67
N ASN A 257 17.42 5.75 25.10
CA ASN A 257 18.63 6.08 25.86
C ASN A 257 18.38 7.23 26.85
N ASP A 258 17.64 8.27 26.48
CA ASP A 258 17.25 9.36 27.39
C ASP A 258 16.42 8.83 28.58
N MET A 259 15.55 7.86 28.34
CA MET A 259 14.79 7.20 29.42
C MET A 259 15.71 6.40 30.35
N LEU A 260 16.67 5.64 29.78
CA LEU A 260 17.66 4.90 30.56
C LEU A 260 18.55 5.83 31.40
N ASP A 261 18.96 6.99 30.85
CA ASP A 261 19.72 8.01 31.59
C ASP A 261 18.95 8.52 32.81
N ARG A 262 17.65 8.78 32.65
CA ARG A 262 16.78 9.23 33.76
C ARG A 262 16.63 8.15 34.83
N LEU A 263 16.48 6.89 34.42
CA LEU A 263 16.40 5.76 35.35
C LEU A 263 17.72 5.58 36.11
N GLN A 264 18.85 5.63 35.41
CA GLN A 264 20.17 5.53 36.03
C GLN A 264 20.41 6.66 37.03
N THR A 265 20.12 7.91 36.63
CA THR A 265 20.26 9.08 37.51
C THR A 265 19.42 8.93 38.79
N SER A 266 18.19 8.43 38.66
CA SER A 266 17.30 8.17 39.80
C SER A 266 17.86 7.07 40.72
N ARG A 267 18.36 5.97 40.15
CA ARG A 267 18.99 4.87 40.90
C ARG A 267 20.24 5.33 41.64
N ASP A 268 21.11 6.09 40.98
CA ASP A 268 22.35 6.60 41.59
C ASP A 268 22.06 7.60 42.72
N ALA A 269 21.01 8.41 42.58
CA ALA A 269 20.55 9.28 43.66
C ALA A 269 19.99 8.49 44.85
N GLN A 270 19.26 7.39 44.58
CA GLN A 270 18.75 6.49 45.62
C GLN A 270 19.90 5.77 46.37
N LEU A 271 20.90 5.25 45.65
CA LEU A 271 22.04 4.58 46.25
C LEU A 271 22.89 5.54 47.10
N ARG A 272 23.16 6.74 46.60
CA ARG A 272 23.85 7.78 47.40
C ARG A 272 23.09 8.14 48.66
N PHE A 273 21.77 8.34 48.55
CA PHE A 273 20.92 8.62 49.71
C PHE A 273 20.96 7.51 50.77
N VAL A 274 20.92 6.24 50.36
CA VAL A 274 21.02 5.10 51.29
C VAL A 274 22.41 5.03 51.94
N ALA A 275 23.47 5.31 51.17
CA ALA A 275 24.83 5.36 51.70
C ALA A 275 24.99 6.49 52.74
N ASP A 276 24.54 7.70 52.42
CA ASP A 276 24.61 8.86 53.32
C ASP A 276 23.81 8.63 54.60
N ALA A 277 22.59 8.09 54.48
CA ALA A 277 21.76 7.74 55.62
C ALA A 277 22.43 6.68 56.53
N SER A 278 23.10 5.69 55.93
CA SER A 278 23.82 4.65 56.67
C SER A 278 25.03 5.23 57.41
N HIS A 279 25.74 6.19 56.81
CA HIS A 279 26.88 6.86 57.45
C HIS A 279 26.43 7.74 58.63
N GLU A 280 25.39 8.55 58.45
CA GLU A 280 24.85 9.43 59.49
C GLU A 280 24.26 8.66 60.68
N LEU A 281 23.69 7.47 60.45
CA LEU A 281 23.19 6.59 61.52
C LEU A 281 24.31 5.82 62.23
N ARG A 282 25.42 5.49 61.54
CA ARG A 282 26.53 4.75 62.14
C ARG A 282 27.22 5.55 63.25
N SER A 283 27.42 6.86 63.07
CA SER A 283 28.10 7.69 64.07
C SER A 283 27.41 7.70 65.46
N PRO A 284 26.11 8.05 65.59
CA PRO A 284 25.43 8.02 66.88
C PRO A 284 25.34 6.60 67.46
N LEU A 285 25.19 5.58 66.61
CA LEU A 285 25.19 4.19 67.04
C LEU A 285 26.54 3.78 67.65
N THR A 286 27.67 4.14 67.02
CA THR A 286 29.01 3.89 67.55
C THR A 286 29.23 4.57 68.89
N THR A 287 28.74 5.81 69.06
CA THR A 287 28.80 6.52 70.35
C THR A 287 28.03 5.79 71.44
N VAL A 288 26.78 5.38 71.15
CA VAL A 288 25.94 4.65 72.11
C VAL A 288 26.56 3.31 72.49
N VAL A 289 26.97 2.52 71.50
CA VAL A 289 27.59 1.21 71.72
C VAL A 289 28.90 1.35 72.49
N GLY A 290 29.79 2.28 72.11
CA GLY A 290 31.08 2.46 72.77
C GLY A 290 30.96 2.87 74.25
N LEU A 291 29.96 3.68 74.60
CA LEU A 291 29.68 4.03 76.00
C LEU A 291 29.14 2.87 76.82
N LEU A 292 28.28 2.04 76.21
CA LEU A 292 27.73 0.85 76.86
C LEU A 292 28.79 -0.24 77.03
N ASP A 293 29.64 -0.44 76.01
CA ASP A 293 30.78 -1.36 76.07
C ASP A 293 31.76 -0.94 77.16
N LEU A 294 32.11 0.35 77.24
CA LEU A 294 33.00 0.87 78.29
C LEU A 294 32.41 0.61 79.69
N ALA A 295 31.13 0.89 79.89
CA ALA A 295 30.45 0.66 81.17
C ALA A 295 30.46 -0.83 81.57
N THR A 296 30.29 -1.72 80.58
CA THR A 296 30.35 -3.17 80.77
C THR A 296 31.78 -3.63 81.10
N ASP A 297 32.79 -3.09 80.43
CA ASP A 297 34.21 -3.46 80.61
C ASP A 297 34.75 -3.03 81.98
N VAL A 298 34.34 -1.88 82.49
CA VAL A 298 34.75 -1.40 83.82
C VAL A 298 33.85 -1.90 84.97
N ASP A 299 32.87 -2.75 84.69
CA ASP A 299 31.85 -3.26 85.63
C ASP A 299 31.19 -2.13 86.45
N ARG A 300 30.74 -1.07 85.76
CA ARG A 300 30.07 0.08 86.38
C ARG A 300 28.79 0.44 85.66
N ASP A 301 27.77 0.76 86.46
CA ASP A 301 26.54 1.33 85.96
C ASP A 301 26.79 2.65 85.23
N VAL A 302 26.11 2.84 84.09
CA VAL A 302 26.09 4.12 83.37
C VAL A 302 25.39 5.15 84.25
N ASP A 303 26.08 6.25 84.57
CA ASP A 303 25.49 7.29 85.41
C ASP A 303 24.29 7.97 84.73
N LEU A 304 23.33 8.42 85.54
CA LEU A 304 22.12 9.08 85.04
C LEU A 304 22.42 10.34 84.21
N ARG A 305 23.58 10.98 84.47
CA ARG A 305 24.03 12.13 83.71
C ARG A 305 24.34 11.73 82.27
N THR A 306 25.17 10.72 82.04
CA THR A 306 25.55 10.20 80.70
C THR A 306 24.33 9.70 79.93
N VAL A 307 23.41 8.99 80.61
CA VAL A 307 22.14 8.58 80.01
C VAL A 307 21.37 9.81 79.47
N ARG A 308 21.23 10.85 80.29
CA ARG A 308 20.45 12.05 79.95
C ARG A 308 21.14 12.97 78.95
N THR A 309 22.47 13.08 78.98
CA THR A 309 23.22 14.06 78.17
C THR A 309 23.81 13.48 76.89
N ILE A 310 23.95 12.16 76.77
CA ILE A 310 24.56 11.52 75.59
C ILE A 310 23.66 10.43 75.00
N LEU A 311 23.34 9.38 75.76
CA LEU A 311 22.65 8.21 75.20
C LEU A 311 21.23 8.52 74.72
N LEU A 312 20.41 9.19 75.55
CA LEU A 312 19.04 9.54 75.18
C LEU A 312 18.99 10.55 74.02
N PRO A 313 19.81 11.62 73.99
CA PRO A 313 19.90 12.50 72.83
C PRO A 313 20.27 11.78 71.52
N GLU A 314 21.25 10.86 71.53
CA GLU A 314 21.63 10.15 70.30
C GLU A 314 20.61 9.11 69.87
N ALA A 315 19.95 8.43 70.80
CA ALA A 315 18.80 7.59 70.49
C ALA A 315 17.66 8.39 69.83
N GLN A 316 17.33 9.57 70.39
CA GLN A 316 16.31 10.47 69.82
C GLN A 316 16.75 11.06 68.46
N ARG A 317 18.05 11.27 68.25
CA ARG A 317 18.60 11.72 66.97
C ARG A 317 18.46 10.63 65.90
N MET A 318 18.81 9.38 66.22
CA MET A 318 18.59 8.23 65.33
C MET A 318 17.10 8.02 65.00
N GLN A 319 16.22 8.12 66.01
CA GLN A 319 14.77 8.01 65.81
C GLN A 319 14.25 9.06 64.82
N ARG A 320 14.63 10.34 64.99
CA ARG A 320 14.26 11.41 64.06
C ARG A 320 14.77 11.16 62.64
N MET A 321 16.02 10.70 62.49
CA MET A 321 16.55 10.36 61.16
C MET A 321 15.72 9.24 60.50
N VAL A 322 15.39 8.17 61.23
CA VAL A 322 14.57 7.07 60.70
C VAL A 322 13.17 7.57 60.30
N ASP A 323 12.54 8.40 61.12
CA ASP A 323 11.24 8.99 60.81
C ASP A 323 11.30 9.86 59.54
N ASP A 324 12.36 10.66 59.38
CA ASP A 324 12.60 11.47 58.19
C ASP A 324 12.81 10.61 56.92
N LEU A 325 13.58 9.51 57.03
CA LEU A 325 13.78 8.56 55.93
C LEU A 325 12.46 7.90 55.50
N LEU A 326 11.63 7.46 56.46
CA LEU A 326 10.33 6.85 56.20
C LEU A 326 9.35 7.84 55.57
N LEU A 327 9.38 9.10 56.01
CA LEU A 327 8.58 10.17 55.41
C LEU A 327 9.01 10.42 53.95
N LEU A 328 10.32 10.43 53.67
CA LEU A 328 10.85 10.65 52.32
C LEU A 328 10.51 9.48 51.37
N ALA A 329 10.60 8.25 51.86
CA ALA A 329 10.22 7.04 51.11
C ALA A 329 8.74 7.06 50.69
N ARG A 330 7.83 7.38 51.63
CA ARG A 330 6.39 7.47 51.34
C ARG A 330 6.02 8.55 50.33
N ARG A 331 6.72 9.69 50.35
CA ARG A 331 6.50 10.76 49.36
C ARG A 331 6.87 10.33 47.94
N ARG A 332 7.86 9.46 47.75
CA ARG A 332 8.26 8.96 46.42
C ARG A 332 7.27 7.96 45.83
N GLU A 333 6.64 7.12 46.65
CA GLU A 333 5.60 6.17 46.19
C GLU A 333 4.29 6.89 45.81
N GLY A 334 3.91 7.95 46.54
CA GLY A 334 2.67 8.71 46.28
C GLY A 334 2.65 9.49 44.96
N VAL A 335 3.81 9.81 44.38
CA VAL A 335 3.91 10.57 43.12
C VAL A 335 3.60 9.70 41.90
N VAL A 336 3.82 8.38 41.97
CA VAL A 336 3.58 7.45 40.84
C VAL A 336 2.08 7.25 40.54
N LEU A 337 1.21 7.41 41.53
CA LEU A 337 -0.24 7.23 41.36
C LEU A 337 -0.98 8.49 40.88
N ALA A 338 -0.36 9.67 40.93
CA ALA A 338 -1.01 10.93 40.55
C ALA A 338 -1.03 11.20 39.02
N HIS A 339 -0.25 10.46 38.22
CA HIS A 339 -0.18 10.65 36.75
C HIS A 339 -1.07 9.71 35.92
N HIS A 340 -1.87 8.84 36.55
CA HIS A 340 -2.79 7.95 35.85
C HIS A 340 -4.26 8.17 36.22
N HIS A 341 -4.80 9.37 35.93
CA HIS A 341 -6.19 9.57 35.47
C HIS A 341 -6.59 11.07 35.49
N ARG A 342 -6.27 11.78 34.41
CA ARG A 342 -7.13 12.89 33.97
C ARG A 342 -7.47 12.68 32.49
N ARG A 343 -8.43 11.78 32.24
CA ARG A 343 -9.21 11.85 31.00
C ARG A 343 -10.11 13.10 31.08
N PRO A 344 -10.11 14.00 30.10
CA PRO A 344 -11.04 15.11 30.10
C PRO A 344 -12.45 14.56 29.81
N ARG A 345 -13.38 14.77 30.74
CA ARG A 345 -14.81 14.51 30.53
C ARG A 345 -15.29 15.42 29.39
N ARG A 346 -15.58 14.84 28.22
CA ARG A 346 -16.35 15.53 27.17
C ARG A 346 -17.79 15.71 27.66
N HIS A 347 -18.17 16.96 27.91
CA HIS A 347 -19.58 17.33 28.08
C HIS A 347 -20.34 17.11 26.77
N ARG A 348 -21.12 16.04 26.72
CA ARG A 348 -22.17 15.82 25.72
C ARG A 348 -23.37 16.68 26.14
N ARG A 349 -23.54 17.85 25.50
CA ARG A 349 -24.81 18.58 25.54
C ARG A 349 -25.63 18.15 24.32
N GLU A 350 -26.60 17.28 24.58
CA GLU A 350 -27.75 17.08 23.70
C GLU A 350 -28.64 18.33 23.76
N ARG A 351 -28.94 18.92 22.60
CA ARG A 351 -30.09 19.81 22.43
C ARG A 351 -30.74 19.50 21.08
N THR A 352 -31.85 18.78 21.14
CA THR A 352 -32.83 18.60 20.07
C THR A 352 -33.82 19.76 20.02
N HIS A 353 -34.13 20.18 18.78
CA HIS A 353 -35.35 20.84 18.28
C HIS A 353 -35.92 22.11 18.95
N ALA A 354 -36.02 23.21 18.18
CA ALA A 354 -37.23 23.58 17.42
C ALA A 354 -37.29 25.10 17.09
N SER A 355 -37.52 25.38 15.80
CA SER A 355 -38.39 26.43 15.22
C SER A 355 -38.60 27.78 15.93
N ALA A 356 -38.14 28.87 15.29
CA ALA A 356 -38.95 30.08 15.01
C ALA A 356 -38.15 31.15 14.23
N LYS A 357 -38.70 31.59 13.09
CA LYS A 357 -38.50 32.90 12.40
C LYS A 357 -39.54 33.89 12.96
N PRO A 358 -39.62 35.21 12.62
CA PRO A 358 -38.76 36.18 11.89
C PRO A 358 -38.66 37.52 12.73
N PRO A 359 -38.52 38.79 12.21
CA PRO A 359 -38.28 39.31 10.87
C PRO A 359 -37.17 40.40 10.73
N ARG A 360 -37.01 40.82 9.47
CA ARG A 360 -36.13 41.86 8.90
C ARG A 360 -36.47 43.27 9.41
N SER A 361 -35.46 44.14 9.49
CA SER A 361 -35.61 45.58 9.19
C SER A 361 -34.38 46.14 8.45
N ARG A 362 -34.67 47.01 7.48
CA ARG A 362 -33.78 47.73 6.56
C ARG A 362 -33.38 49.09 7.15
N ARG A 363 -32.15 49.54 6.87
CA ARG A 363 -31.72 50.87 6.36
C ARG A 363 -30.19 51.00 6.61
N ALA A 364 -29.30 51.13 5.62
CA ALA A 364 -29.09 52.16 4.58
C ALA A 364 -28.17 53.33 5.04
N GLY A 365 -27.12 53.59 4.25
CA GLY A 365 -26.20 54.76 4.29
C GLY A 365 -24.72 54.32 4.45
N ALA A 366 -23.87 54.21 3.41
CA ALA A 366 -23.24 55.26 2.57
C ALA A 366 -22.36 56.21 3.42
N ALA A 367 -21.10 56.59 3.12
CA ALA A 367 -20.22 56.43 1.96
C ALA A 367 -18.77 56.83 2.35
N ALA A 368 -17.82 56.42 1.51
CA ALA A 368 -16.60 57.11 1.06
C ALA A 368 -15.54 57.63 2.06
N ALA A 369 -14.29 57.18 1.87
CA ALA A 369 -13.13 58.08 1.72
C ALA A 369 -11.94 57.37 1.06
N HIS A 370 -11.51 57.95 -0.05
CA HIS A 370 -10.30 57.68 -0.84
C HIS A 370 -9.05 58.32 -0.22
N THR A 371 -7.90 57.67 -0.33
CA THR A 371 -6.54 58.25 -0.57
C THR A 371 -5.59 57.08 -0.86
N GLY A 372 -4.94 56.93 -2.03
CA GLY A 372 -3.78 57.71 -2.52
C GLY A 372 -2.51 57.25 -1.79
N HIS A 373 -1.35 56.86 -2.35
CA HIS A 373 -0.75 57.11 -3.65
C HIS A 373 0.48 56.18 -3.83
N ARG A 374 0.73 55.71 -5.07
CA ARG A 374 1.96 55.06 -5.56
C ARG A 374 3.08 56.08 -5.85
N ARG A 375 4.34 55.79 -5.50
CA ARG A 375 5.61 56.16 -6.21
C ARG A 375 6.71 55.17 -5.78
N ARG A 376 7.24 54.25 -6.61
CA ARG A 376 8.24 54.33 -7.73
C ARG A 376 9.61 54.94 -7.36
N ARG A 377 10.68 54.12 -7.43
CA ARG A 377 11.98 54.26 -8.19
C ARG A 377 12.92 53.09 -7.78
N HIS A 378 13.29 52.17 -8.70
CA HIS A 378 14.49 52.10 -9.57
C HIS A 378 15.82 51.96 -8.79
N ALA A 379 16.50 50.79 -8.88
CA ALA A 379 17.59 50.40 -9.82
C ALA A 379 18.91 51.16 -9.54
N ASP A 380 20.13 50.62 -9.50
CA ASP A 380 20.77 49.39 -10.00
C ASP A 380 22.15 49.24 -9.26
N PRO A 381 22.85 48.10 -9.29
CA PRO A 381 24.16 47.91 -8.66
C PRO A 381 25.32 47.88 -9.68
N GLY A 382 26.52 48.30 -9.28
CA GLY A 382 27.76 47.84 -9.93
C GLY A 382 28.91 48.85 -10.01
N THR A 383 30.05 48.45 -9.44
CA THR A 383 31.47 48.54 -9.91
C THR A 383 32.37 48.53 -8.67
N ALA A 384 33.09 47.46 -8.32
CA ALA A 384 34.22 46.80 -9.01
C ALA A 384 35.37 47.78 -9.30
N GLN A 385 36.39 47.77 -8.44
CA GLN A 385 37.69 48.37 -8.69
C GLN A 385 38.77 47.30 -8.57
N SER A 386 39.61 47.29 -9.60
CA SER A 386 40.61 46.31 -9.98
C SER A 386 41.91 46.45 -9.20
N HIS A 387 42.68 45.36 -9.07
CA HIS A 387 44.13 45.44 -9.21
C HIS A 387 44.82 44.08 -9.50
N ARG A 388 45.58 44.09 -10.61
CA ARG A 388 46.80 43.32 -10.99
C ARG A 388 46.64 41.80 -11.25
N GLN A 389 46.79 41.32 -12.50
CA GLN A 389 48.05 41.07 -13.27
C GLN A 389 49.05 40.20 -12.48
N ARG A 390 49.57 39.05 -12.94
CA ARG A 390 49.74 38.43 -14.27
C ARG A 390 49.98 36.91 -14.06
N SER A 391 49.53 36.09 -15.00
CA SER A 391 49.97 34.70 -15.19
C SER A 391 51.39 34.62 -15.79
N PRO A 392 51.98 33.42 -15.81
CA PRO A 392 52.75 32.99 -16.97
C PRO A 392 52.19 31.68 -17.57
N SER A 393 52.20 31.61 -18.89
CA SER A 393 51.92 30.43 -19.71
C SER A 393 53.19 30.14 -20.54
N HIS A 394 53.65 28.89 -20.52
CA HIS A 394 54.46 28.24 -21.57
C HIS A 394 54.38 26.72 -21.33
N ALA A 395 53.71 25.99 -22.25
CA ALA A 395 54.28 25.08 -23.26
C ALA A 395 54.61 23.69 -22.66
N LEU A 396 53.78 22.66 -22.89
CA LEU A 396 53.73 21.74 -24.06
C LEU A 396 54.98 20.86 -24.21
N ASP A 397 54.68 19.54 -24.26
CA ASP A 397 55.45 18.38 -24.73
C ASP A 397 56.80 18.09 -24.06
N ASP A 398 56.94 16.92 -23.41
CA ASP A 398 57.40 15.73 -24.13
C ASP A 398 57.30 14.45 -23.26
N MET A 399 57.35 13.33 -23.96
CA MET A 399 57.11 11.95 -23.62
C MET A 399 58.29 11.26 -22.91
N ALA A 400 58.01 10.09 -22.31
CA ALA A 400 58.96 9.02 -21.92
C ALA A 400 59.90 9.35 -20.73
N ASP A 401 60.45 8.42 -19.94
CA ASP A 401 60.30 7.00 -19.63
C ASP A 401 61.38 6.77 -18.54
N HIS A 402 61.26 5.70 -17.76
CA HIS A 402 62.32 5.07 -16.95
C HIS A 402 62.92 5.81 -15.72
N ASP A 403 62.46 5.35 -14.55
CA ASP A 403 63.24 4.48 -13.64
C ASP A 403 64.77 4.68 -13.58
N HIS A 404 65.28 5.28 -12.49
CA HIS A 404 66.21 4.59 -11.57
C HIS A 404 66.68 5.46 -10.39
N ARG A 405 66.51 4.86 -9.20
CA ARG A 405 67.22 5.05 -7.91
C ARG A 405 66.86 6.23 -7.01
#